data_AF-A3TG62-F1
#
_entry.id   AF-A3TG62-F1
#
_cell.length_a   1.000
_cell.length_b   1.000
_cell.length_c   1.000
_cell.angle_alpha   90.00
_cell.angle_beta   90.00
_cell.angle_gamma   90.00
#
_symmetry.space_group_name_H-M   'P 1'
#
loop_
_entity.id
_entity.type
_entity.pdbx_description
1 polymer ?
#
loop_
_entity_poly.entity_id
_entity_poly.type
_entity_poly.pdbx_seq_one_letter_code
_entity_poly.pdbx_strand_id
1 'polypeptide(L)'
;MLLILVFTMICILLITGVIAVTSIHLSRMKLLDVADGAALAAANALDDSAYGGGVGEAVPLSNATVRDTAGAYVASRPMPAGMAEWGLSGETGTPDGELAVVHMSCVAEVPFIGWMLGDGVRVNVVSRARADVE
;
A
#
# COMPACT_ATOMS: atom_id res chain seq x y z
N MET A 1 14.90 6.63 45.34
CA MET A 1 15.67 6.94 44.12
C MET A 1 15.61 5.79 43.13
N LEU A 2 16.05 4.56 43.48
CA LEU A 2 15.99 3.39 42.59
C LEU A 2 14.59 3.09 42.03
N LEU A 3 13.56 3.08 42.89
CA LEU A 3 12.18 2.79 42.48
C LEU A 3 11.68 3.76 41.40
N ILE A 4 11.96 5.06 41.57
CA ILE A 4 11.59 6.10 40.62
C ILE A 4 12.30 5.86 39.28
N LEU A 5 13.61 5.60 39.32
CA LEU A 5 14.39 5.34 38.11
C LEU A 5 13.84 4.14 37.33
N VAL A 6 13.56 3.03 38.01
CA VAL A 6 13.02 1.81 37.38
C VAL A 6 11.65 2.07 36.77
N PHE A 7 10.73 2.72 37.51
CA PHE A 7 9.41 3.04 36.96
C PHE A 7 9.48 4.03 35.80
N THR A 8 10.34 5.05 35.86
CA THR A 8 10.55 5.97 34.74
C THR A 8 11.05 5.22 33.51
N MET A 9 12.01 4.29 33.67
CA MET A 9 12.49 3.46 32.58
C MET A 9 11.37 2.61 31.96
N ILE A 10 10.53 1.98 32.79
CA ILE A 10 9.37 1.20 32.33
C ILE A 10 8.38 2.10 31.59
N CYS A 11 8.07 3.28 32.12
CA CYS A 11 7.17 4.22 31.46
C CYS A 11 7.71 4.65 30.08
N ILE A 12 9.00 4.98 29.98
CA ILE A 12 9.63 5.32 28.70
C ILE A 12 9.53 4.15 27.73
N LEU A 13 9.87 2.93 28.18
CA LEU A 13 9.79 1.73 27.35
C LEU A 13 8.37 1.50 26.81
N LEU A 14 7.35 1.63 27.66
CA LEU A 14 5.95 1.48 27.26
C LEU A 14 5.52 2.56 26.27
N ILE A 15 5.86 3.82 26.53
CA ILE A 15 5.53 4.94 25.65
C ILE A 15 6.19 4.75 24.27
N THR A 16 7.49 4.45 24.24
CA THR A 16 8.22 4.20 23.00
C THR A 16 7.65 2.99 22.25
N GLY A 17 7.31 1.92 22.96
CA GLY A 17 6.68 0.74 22.38
C GLY A 17 5.33 1.06 21.72
N VAL A 18 4.47 1.82 22.40
CA VAL A 18 3.18 2.25 21.83
C VAL A 18 3.39 3.10 20.58
N ILE A 19 4.31 4.07 20.63
CA ILE A 19 4.61 4.94 19.48
C ILE A 19 5.09 4.10 18.29
N ALA A 20 5.98 3.13 18.52
CA ALA A 20 6.47 2.23 17.48
C ALA A 20 5.33 1.44 16.80
N VAL A 21 4.44 0.83 17.60
CA VAL A 21 3.29 0.09 17.06
C VAL A 21 2.34 1.02 16.30
N THR A 22 2.06 2.21 16.83
CA THR A 22 1.20 3.19 16.16
C THR A 22 1.79 3.64 14.82
N SER A 23 3.10 3.88 14.73
CA SER A 23 3.76 4.25 13.48
C SER A 23 3.67 3.16 12.41
N ILE A 24 3.85 1.89 12.79
CA ILE A 24 3.65 0.75 11.87
C ILE A 24 2.19 0.68 11.40
N HIS A 25 1.25 0.87 12.33
CA HIS A 25 -0.18 0.85 12.01
C HIS A 25 -0.57 1.96 11.04
N LEU A 26 -0.09 3.18 11.26
CA LEU A 26 -0.30 4.31 10.35
C LEU A 26 0.31 4.05 8.97
N SER A 27 1.48 3.42 8.91
CA SER A 27 2.12 3.04 7.63
C SER A 27 1.25 2.05 6.86
N ARG A 28 0.67 1.05 7.54
CA ARG A 28 -0.28 0.11 6.93
C ARG A 28 -1.53 0.80 6.38
N MET A 29 -2.12 1.73 7.13
CA MET A 29 -3.29 2.50 6.67
C MET A 29 -2.97 3.37 5.46
N LYS A 30 -1.81 4.04 5.46
CA LYS A 30 -1.36 4.84 4.30
C LYS A 30 -1.11 3.98 3.06
N LEU A 31 -0.58 2.78 3.24
CA LEU A 31 -0.36 1.84 2.13
C LEU A 31 -1.70 1.34 1.55
N LEU A 32 -2.69 1.07 2.41
CA LEU A 32 -4.06 0.73 1.99
C LEU A 32 -4.69 1.85 1.16
N ASP A 33 -4.62 3.11 1.62
CA ASP A 33 -5.16 4.26 0.88
C ASP A 33 -4.56 4.38 -0.53
N VAL A 34 -3.24 4.17 -0.66
CA VAL A 34 -2.60 4.20 -1.97
C VAL A 34 -3.01 3.01 -2.84
N ALA A 35 -3.08 1.81 -2.25
CA ALA A 35 -3.49 0.61 -2.97
C ALA A 35 -4.94 0.75 -3.48
N ASP A 36 -5.84 1.32 -2.68
CA ASP A 36 -7.22 1.60 -3.06
C ASP A 36 -7.29 2.65 -4.17
N GLY A 37 -6.50 3.72 -4.08
CA GLY A 37 -6.37 4.72 -5.15
C GLY A 37 -5.83 4.14 -6.46
N ALA A 38 -4.84 3.24 -6.39
CA ALA A 38 -4.28 2.56 -7.54
C ALA A 38 -5.29 1.59 -8.18
N ALA A 39 -6.06 0.88 -7.36
CA ALA A 39 -7.12 -0.02 -7.82
C ALA A 39 -8.25 0.76 -8.51
N LEU A 40 -8.64 1.92 -7.97
CA LEU A 40 -9.61 2.82 -8.59
C LEU A 40 -9.10 3.39 -9.92
N ALA A 41 -7.84 3.83 -9.97
CA ALA A 41 -7.22 4.31 -11.21
C ALA A 41 -7.18 3.22 -12.30
N ALA A 42 -6.89 1.98 -11.91
CA ALA A 42 -6.94 0.84 -12.82
C ALA A 42 -8.38 0.53 -13.30
N ALA A 43 -9.38 0.66 -12.44
CA ALA A 43 -10.78 0.49 -12.80
C ALA A 43 -11.29 1.60 -13.73
N ASN A 44 -10.98 2.88 -13.46
CA ASN A 44 -11.38 3.99 -14.34
C ASN A 44 -10.71 3.93 -15.72
N ALA A 45 -9.46 3.47 -15.80
CA ALA A 45 -8.81 3.23 -17.07
C ALA A 45 -9.52 2.14 -17.89
N LEU A 46 -10.24 1.21 -17.23
CA LEU A 46 -11.08 0.24 -17.92
C LEU A 46 -12.32 0.91 -18.53
N ASP A 47 -13.02 1.73 -17.76
CA ASP A 47 -14.25 2.41 -18.20
C ASP A 47 -13.99 3.28 -19.45
N ASP A 48 -12.94 4.08 -19.43
CA ASP A 48 -12.56 4.96 -20.55
C ASP A 48 -12.21 4.15 -21.83
N SER A 49 -11.60 2.97 -21.67
CA SER A 49 -11.28 2.07 -22.79
C SER A 49 -12.50 1.38 -23.38
N ALA A 50 -13.52 1.08 -22.56
CA ALA A 50 -14.77 0.47 -23.00
C ALA A 50 -15.66 1.49 -23.74
N TYR A 51 -15.68 2.75 -23.29
CA TYR A 51 -16.42 3.83 -23.96
C TYR A 51 -15.76 4.30 -25.26
N GLY A 52 -14.43 4.33 -25.33
CA GLY A 52 -13.69 4.77 -26.52
C GLY A 52 -13.67 3.77 -27.68
N GLY A 53 -13.83 2.46 -27.40
CA GLY A 53 -13.69 1.37 -28.38
C GLY A 53 -14.97 0.97 -29.12
N GLY A 54 -16.14 1.44 -28.67
CA GLY A 54 -17.43 0.99 -29.18
C GLY A 54 -17.85 -0.35 -28.55
N VAL A 55 -19.11 -0.41 -28.10
CA VAL A 55 -19.74 -1.58 -27.47
C VAL A 55 -19.71 -2.77 -28.43
N GLY A 56 -18.72 -3.66 -28.32
CA GLY A 56 -18.62 -4.82 -29.21
C GLY A 56 -17.56 -5.85 -28.84
N GLU A 57 -16.39 -5.42 -28.36
CA GLU A 57 -15.34 -6.33 -27.96
C GLU A 57 -14.74 -5.80 -26.65
N ALA A 58 -15.08 -6.43 -25.53
CA ALA A 58 -14.42 -6.15 -24.26
C ALA A 58 -12.91 -6.32 -24.47
N VAL A 59 -12.15 -5.22 -24.53
CA VAL A 59 -10.69 -5.30 -24.61
C VAL A 59 -10.25 -6.07 -23.37
N PRO A 60 -9.75 -7.31 -23.51
CA PRO A 60 -9.52 -8.17 -22.36
C PRO A 60 -8.48 -7.48 -21.48
N LEU A 61 -8.81 -7.36 -20.19
CA LEU A 61 -7.94 -6.81 -19.16
C LEU A 61 -6.58 -7.50 -19.27
N SER A 62 -5.59 -6.80 -19.83
CA SER A 62 -4.26 -7.36 -19.87
C SER A 62 -3.61 -7.10 -18.52
N ASN A 63 -2.98 -8.13 -17.95
CA ASN A 63 -2.16 -7.99 -16.76
C ASN A 63 -1.13 -6.86 -16.90
N ALA A 64 -0.67 -6.60 -18.13
CA ALA A 64 0.24 -5.51 -18.45
C ALA A 64 -0.40 -4.13 -18.27
N THR A 65 -1.62 -3.91 -18.77
CA THR A 65 -2.33 -2.63 -18.66
C THR A 65 -2.63 -2.28 -17.20
N VAL A 66 -3.09 -3.24 -16.39
CA VAL A 66 -3.36 -3.02 -14.96
C VAL A 66 -2.07 -2.67 -14.23
N ARG A 67 -0.98 -3.37 -14.51
CA ARG A 67 0.32 -3.14 -13.87
C ARG A 67 0.92 -1.80 -14.27
N ASP A 68 0.80 -1.40 -15.53
CA ASP A 68 1.36 -0.15 -16.04
C ASP A 68 0.59 1.04 -15.48
N THR A 69 -0.75 1.01 -15.49
CA THR A 69 -1.59 2.06 -14.90
C THR A 69 -1.41 2.17 -13.39
N ALA A 70 -1.42 1.05 -12.66
CA ALA A 70 -1.16 1.06 -11.21
C ALA A 70 0.28 1.52 -10.91
N GLY A 71 1.24 1.11 -11.72
CA GLY A 71 2.64 1.55 -11.67
C GLY A 71 2.78 3.06 -11.83
N ALA A 72 2.16 3.61 -12.87
CA ALA A 72 2.15 5.04 -13.15
C ALA A 72 1.49 5.84 -12.01
N TYR A 73 0.39 5.34 -11.46
CA TYR A 73 -0.29 5.97 -10.32
C TYR A 73 0.61 6.03 -9.09
N VAL A 74 1.21 4.90 -8.69
CA VAL A 74 2.10 4.84 -7.53
C VAL A 74 3.35 5.70 -7.74
N ALA A 75 3.93 5.69 -8.95
CA ALA A 75 5.09 6.52 -9.30
C ALA A 75 4.79 8.03 -9.31
N SER A 76 3.54 8.42 -9.55
CA SER A 76 3.11 9.83 -9.52
C SER A 76 3.00 10.41 -8.11
N ARG A 77 2.89 9.55 -7.08
CA ARG A 77 2.78 9.98 -5.67
C ARG A 77 4.15 10.02 -4.99
N PRO A 78 4.41 11.04 -4.15
CA PRO A 78 5.57 11.01 -3.26
C PRO A 78 5.40 9.91 -2.21
N MET A 79 6.51 9.28 -1.80
CA MET A 79 6.49 8.24 -0.78
C MET A 79 5.93 8.80 0.54
N PRO A 80 4.93 8.14 1.16
CA PRO A 80 4.36 8.60 2.41
C PRO A 80 5.38 8.60 3.55
N ALA A 81 5.32 9.61 4.42
CA ALA A 81 6.21 9.69 5.59
C ALA A 81 6.06 8.47 6.53
N GLY A 82 7.20 7.98 7.05
CA GLY A 82 7.28 6.79 7.90
C GLY A 82 7.51 5.48 7.13
N MET A 83 7.88 5.57 5.85
CA MET A 83 8.28 4.45 5.02
C MET A 83 9.70 4.69 4.50
N ALA A 84 10.53 3.66 4.47
CA ALA A 84 11.86 3.70 3.87
C ALA A 84 11.80 3.29 2.38
N GLU A 85 10.92 2.35 2.05
CA GLU A 85 10.72 1.84 0.70
C GLU A 85 9.25 1.47 0.50
N TRP A 86 8.79 1.54 -0.75
CA TRP A 86 7.46 1.07 -1.14
C TRP A 86 7.43 0.72 -2.62
N GLY A 87 6.49 -0.13 -3.02
CA GLY A 87 6.35 -0.51 -4.42
C GLY A 87 5.20 -1.49 -4.68
N LEU A 88 5.01 -1.78 -5.96
CA LEU A 88 4.09 -2.80 -6.44
C LEU A 88 4.79 -4.16 -6.48
N SER A 89 4.08 -5.19 -6.03
CA SER A 89 4.51 -6.57 -6.21
C SER A 89 4.18 -7.05 -7.63
N GLY A 90 4.99 -7.98 -8.14
CA GLY A 90 4.79 -8.65 -9.42
C GLY A 90 3.53 -9.51 -9.52
N GLU A 91 2.80 -9.67 -8.41
CA GLU A 91 1.46 -10.30 -8.36
C GLU A 91 0.34 -9.34 -8.77
N THR A 92 0.62 -8.03 -8.95
CA THR A 92 -0.36 -7.06 -9.44
C THR A 92 -0.80 -7.39 -10.85
N GLY A 93 -2.11 -7.44 -11.08
CA GLY A 93 -2.71 -7.81 -12.35
C GLY A 93 -4.21 -8.06 -12.23
N THR A 94 -4.72 -8.91 -13.11
CA THR A 94 -6.13 -9.28 -13.23
C THR A 94 -6.24 -10.78 -13.47
N PRO A 95 -6.67 -11.55 -12.45
CA PRO A 95 -6.74 -13.00 -12.57
C PRO A 95 -7.86 -13.43 -13.53
N ASP A 96 -8.98 -12.69 -13.54
CA ASP A 96 -10.21 -13.10 -14.23
C ASP A 96 -10.62 -12.15 -15.38
N GLY A 97 -9.84 -11.10 -15.66
CA GLY A 97 -10.19 -10.10 -16.68
C GLY A 97 -11.27 -9.09 -16.24
N GLU A 98 -11.81 -9.24 -15.03
CA GLU A 98 -12.92 -8.43 -14.51
C GLU A 98 -12.57 -7.72 -13.18
N LEU A 99 -11.52 -8.19 -12.51
CA LEU A 99 -11.09 -7.75 -11.19
C LEU A 99 -9.65 -7.25 -11.25
N ALA A 100 -9.44 -5.97 -10.94
CA ALA A 100 -8.09 -5.43 -10.75
C ALA A 100 -7.61 -5.75 -9.33
N VAL A 101 -6.53 -6.53 -9.24
CA VAL A 101 -5.90 -6.91 -7.97
C VAL A 101 -4.54 -6.23 -7.88
N VAL A 102 -4.38 -5.34 -6.91
CA VAL A 102 -3.17 -4.56 -6.69
C VAL A 102 -2.48 -5.04 -5.42
N HIS A 103 -1.27 -5.56 -5.58
CA HIS A 103 -0.43 -6.01 -4.47
C HIS A 103 0.63 -4.94 -4.22
N MET A 104 0.59 -4.32 -3.04
CA MET A 104 1.58 -3.33 -2.62
C MET A 104 2.37 -3.81 -1.41
N SER A 105 3.64 -3.44 -1.38
CA SER A 105 4.53 -3.67 -0.25
C SER A 105 5.21 -2.37 0.15
N CYS A 106 5.48 -2.24 1.45
CA CYS A 106 6.35 -1.18 1.96
C CYS A 106 7.22 -1.67 3.11
N VAL A 107 8.24 -0.89 3.40
CA VAL A 107 9.10 -1.05 4.57
C VAL A 107 8.81 0.12 5.51
N ALA A 108 8.15 -0.16 6.62
CA ALA A 108 7.79 0.84 7.62
C ALA A 108 9.02 1.18 8.49
N GLU A 109 9.28 2.47 8.63
CA GLU A 109 10.30 2.99 9.53
C GLU A 109 9.74 3.06 10.95
N VAL A 110 10.48 2.49 11.91
CA VAL A 110 10.04 2.43 13.31
C VAL A 110 10.76 3.48 14.14
N PRO A 111 10.04 4.48 14.68
CA PRO A 111 10.69 5.55 15.44
C PRO A 111 11.31 5.01 16.74
N PHE A 112 12.44 5.61 17.15
CA PHE A 112 13.20 5.34 18.37
C PHE A 112 13.88 3.96 18.48
N ILE A 113 13.30 2.91 17.89
CA ILE A 113 13.81 1.53 17.94
C ILE A 113 14.20 0.97 16.56
N GLY A 114 14.17 1.79 15.50
CA GLY A 114 14.58 1.37 14.16
C GLY A 114 15.98 0.76 14.09
N TRP A 115 16.92 1.29 14.90
CA TRP A 115 18.28 0.75 15.00
C TRP A 115 18.35 -0.70 15.53
N MET A 116 17.33 -1.16 16.28
CA MET A 116 17.25 -2.56 16.74
C MET A 116 16.63 -3.48 15.69
N LEU A 117 15.85 -2.93 14.76
CA LEU A 117 15.03 -3.66 13.80
C LEU A 117 15.69 -3.79 12.42
N GLY A 118 16.93 -3.32 12.25
CA GLY A 118 17.68 -3.40 11.00
C GLY A 118 17.01 -2.60 9.89
N ASP A 119 16.65 -3.28 8.81
CA ASP A 119 16.03 -2.67 7.62
C ASP A 119 14.56 -2.29 7.83
N GLY A 120 14.00 -2.41 9.04
CA GLY A 120 12.62 -2.01 9.36
C GLY A 120 11.60 -3.14 9.24
N VAL A 121 10.32 -2.80 9.18
CA VAL A 121 9.21 -3.78 9.19
C VAL A 121 8.52 -3.82 7.83
N ARG A 122 8.61 -4.96 7.14
CA ARG A 122 7.91 -5.15 5.86
C ARG A 122 6.40 -5.34 6.09
N VAL A 123 5.60 -4.54 5.40
CA VAL A 123 4.14 -4.60 5.40
C VAL A 123 3.67 -4.88 3.98
N ASN A 124 2.79 -5.87 3.81
CA ASN A 124 2.18 -6.21 2.53
C ASN A 124 0.67 -5.97 2.62
N VAL A 125 0.10 -5.38 1.57
CA VAL A 125 -1.32 -5.09 1.44
C VAL A 125 -1.79 -5.54 0.07
N VAL A 126 -3.00 -6.08 0.01
CA VAL A 126 -3.68 -6.44 -1.23
C VAL A 126 -4.98 -5.66 -1.29
N SER A 127 -5.20 -4.91 -2.37
CA SER A 127 -6.47 -4.26 -2.66
C SER A 127 -7.09 -4.84 -3.93
N ARG A 128 -8.42 -4.88 -3.96
CA ARG A 128 -9.23 -5.45 -5.04
C ARG A 128 -10.29 -4.44 -5.44
N ALA A 129 -10.31 -4.03 -6.70
CA ALA A 129 -11.39 -3.24 -7.28
C ALA A 129 -12.03 -4.02 -8.44
N ARG A 130 -13.37 -4.03 -8.45
CA ARG A 130 -14.13 -4.50 -9.61
C ARG A 130 -14.39 -3.30 -10.49
N ALA A 131 -14.20 -3.45 -11.79
CA ALA A 131 -14.69 -2.47 -12.73
C ALA A 131 -16.17 -2.75 -12.98
N ASP A 132 -17.02 -1.78 -12.65
CA ASP A 132 -18.43 -1.86 -12.95
C ASP A 132 -18.62 -1.44 -14.41
N VAL A 133 -19.19 -2.32 -15.21
CA VAL A 133 -19.61 -2.04 -16.60
C VAL A 133 -21.14 -2.02 -16.56
N GLU A 134 -21.71 -0.87 -16.23
CA GLU A 134 -23.14 -0.54 -16.45
C GLU A 134 -23.33 0.20 -17.78
#